data_AF-A0A6A5V8S8-F1
#
_entry.id   AF-A0A6A5V8S8-F1
#
_cell.length_a   1.000
_cell.length_b   1.000
_cell.length_c   1.000
_cell.angle_alpha   90.00
_cell.angle_beta   90.00
_cell.angle_gamma   90.00
#
_symmetry.space_group_name_H-M   'P 1'
#
loop_
_entity.id
_entity.type
_entity.pdbx_description
1 polymer ?
#
loop_
_entity_poly.entity_id
_entity_poly.type
_entity_poly.pdbx_seq_one_letter_code
_entity_poly.pdbx_strand_id
1 'polypeptide(L)'
;MCQSFENIEWRPYWDIEYSLKWASPCSWGFLRRLTLDLQTQSDPRSDQEMIEGGRSHMLKAIPIRLRADVPVGVYLSGGIDTSIIAGMVTHVVKEQGERMGNENEIERVSCFSIAFDEDSGFDESAITNRTADHLGVKYYKKHMNEAELAARFEDATWHCKHHNPDLN
;
A
#
# COMPACT_ATOMS: atom_id res chain seq x y z
N MET A 1 3.21 18.04 -39.42
CA MET A 1 4.01 16.84 -39.73
C MET A 1 4.15 16.10 -38.40
N CYS A 2 3.45 14.98 -38.25
CA CYS A 2 3.35 14.23 -36.99
C CYS A 2 4.73 13.62 -36.66
N GLN A 3 5.29 13.89 -35.48
CA GLN A 3 6.50 13.20 -35.03
C GLN A 3 6.12 11.76 -34.72
N SER A 4 6.57 10.81 -35.56
CA SER A 4 6.51 9.39 -35.23
C SER A 4 7.40 9.15 -34.03
N PHE A 5 6.84 8.72 -32.91
CA PHE A 5 7.64 8.19 -31.80
C PHE A 5 8.37 6.95 -32.31
N GLU A 6 9.70 7.03 -32.38
CA GLU A 6 10.55 5.88 -32.69
C GLU A 6 10.36 4.79 -31.62
N ASN A 7 10.36 3.53 -32.08
CA ASN A 7 10.34 2.27 -31.33
C ASN A 7 10.06 2.35 -29.81
N ILE A 8 8.86 1.94 -29.41
CA ILE A 8 8.51 1.68 -28.01
C ILE A 8 9.18 0.36 -27.60
N GLU A 9 10.19 0.46 -26.74
CA GLU A 9 10.85 -0.69 -26.12
C GLU A 9 10.19 -1.03 -24.79
N TRP A 10 9.58 -2.21 -24.68
CA TRP A 10 8.96 -2.68 -23.45
C TRP A 10 10.00 -3.33 -22.54
N ARG A 11 10.19 -2.79 -21.33
CA ARG A 11 11.09 -3.35 -20.32
C ARG A 11 10.36 -3.53 -18.98
N PRO A 12 10.79 -4.49 -18.14
CA PRO A 12 10.24 -4.64 -16.80
C PRO A 12 10.53 -3.38 -15.96
N TYR A 13 9.53 -2.93 -15.18
CA TYR A 13 9.65 -1.72 -14.35
C TYR A 13 10.83 -1.77 -13.35
N TRP A 14 11.24 -2.99 -12.98
CA TRP A 14 12.30 -3.28 -12.02
C TRP A 14 13.69 -3.50 -12.66
N ASP A 15 13.87 -3.20 -13.95
CA ASP A 15 15.18 -3.27 -14.61
C ASP A 15 16.12 -2.17 -14.08
N ILE A 16 17.05 -2.56 -13.20
CA ILE A 16 18.01 -1.66 -12.53
C ILE A 16 19.14 -1.23 -13.48
N GLU A 17 19.37 -1.95 -14.58
CA GLU A 17 20.41 -1.63 -15.56
C GLU A 17 20.01 -0.46 -16.48
N TYR A 18 18.74 -0.04 -16.45
CA TYR A 18 18.23 1.05 -17.27
C TYR A 18 18.53 2.44 -16.66
N SER A 19 19.51 3.14 -17.23
CA SER A 19 20.07 4.39 -16.71
C SER A 19 19.26 5.67 -17.00
N LEU A 20 18.09 5.60 -17.62
CA LEU A 20 17.39 6.78 -18.17
C LEU A 20 15.98 6.97 -17.59
N LYS A 21 15.85 7.31 -16.30
CA LYS A 21 14.57 7.83 -15.77
C LYS A 21 14.37 9.34 -15.94
N TRP A 22 15.36 10.12 -16.39
CA TRP A 22 15.25 11.60 -16.36
C TRP A 22 15.92 12.40 -17.49
N ALA A 23 16.31 11.79 -18.62
CA ALA A 23 17.03 12.51 -19.68
C ALA A 23 16.27 12.63 -21.01
N SER A 24 14.94 12.79 -20.98
CA SER A 24 14.23 13.31 -22.16
C SER A 24 14.35 14.84 -22.17
N PRO A 25 14.92 15.46 -23.22
CA PRO A 25 15.05 16.91 -23.29
C PRO A 25 13.68 17.53 -23.54
N CYS A 26 12.95 17.88 -22.48
CA CYS A 26 11.82 18.78 -22.60
C CYS A 26 12.37 20.18 -22.93
N SER A 27 11.92 20.78 -24.03
CA SER A 27 12.45 22.01 -24.63
C SER A 27 12.20 23.30 -23.83
N TRP A 28 11.77 23.21 -22.58
CA TRP A 28 11.55 24.37 -21.71
C TRP A 28 12.79 24.59 -20.83
N GLY A 29 13.78 25.26 -21.42
CA GLY A 29 15.00 25.66 -20.74
C GLY A 29 14.74 26.70 -19.64
N PHE A 30 14.46 26.25 -18.41
CA PHE A 30 14.58 27.12 -17.23
C PHE A 30 14.82 26.42 -15.87
N LEU A 31 14.81 25.08 -15.77
CA LEU A 31 14.99 24.39 -14.47
C LEU A 31 16.23 23.47 -14.43
N ARG A 32 17.38 23.95 -14.92
CA ARG A 32 18.65 23.18 -14.96
C ARG A 32 19.49 23.25 -13.66
N ARG A 33 18.93 23.66 -12.53
CA ARG A 33 19.71 23.94 -11.30
C ARG A 33 19.25 23.18 -10.04
N LEU A 34 18.35 22.21 -10.16
CA LEU A 34 17.90 21.40 -9.02
C LEU A 34 17.81 19.88 -9.28
N THR A 35 18.16 19.41 -10.48
CA THR A 35 18.46 17.99 -10.71
C THR A 35 19.87 17.70 -10.19
N LEU A 36 19.98 17.68 -8.86
CA LEU A 36 21.12 17.12 -8.17
C LEU A 36 21.32 15.68 -8.67
N ASP A 37 22.58 15.32 -8.92
CA ASP A 37 23.08 14.01 -9.32
C ASP A 37 22.43 12.84 -8.55
N LEU A 38 21.28 12.35 -9.01
CA LEU A 38 20.85 10.98 -8.74
C LEU A 38 21.63 10.06 -9.68
N GLN A 39 22.96 10.07 -9.55
CA GLN A 39 23.72 8.88 -9.85
C GLN A 39 23.17 7.82 -8.91
N THR A 40 22.58 6.75 -9.46
CA THR A 40 22.20 5.54 -8.73
C THR A 40 23.47 4.96 -8.12
N GLN A 41 23.84 5.45 -6.94
CA GLN A 41 24.94 4.89 -6.18
C GLN A 41 24.52 3.49 -5.77
N SER A 42 25.33 2.49 -6.16
CA SER A 42 25.13 1.12 -5.72
C SER A 42 25.12 1.09 -4.20
N ASP A 43 24.05 0.57 -3.62
CA ASP A 43 24.00 0.36 -2.17
C ASP A 43 25.08 -0.66 -1.80
N PRO A 44 25.95 -0.39 -0.82
CA PRO A 44 27.00 -1.32 -0.42
C PRO A 44 26.47 -2.55 0.33
N ARG A 45 25.20 -2.55 0.74
CA ARG A 45 24.56 -3.66 1.45
C ARG A 45 24.16 -4.77 0.49
N SER A 46 24.26 -6.00 0.95
CA SER A 46 23.70 -7.16 0.24
C SER A 46 22.16 -7.15 0.25
N ASP A 47 21.54 -7.83 -0.71
CA ASP A 47 20.08 -8.00 -0.76
C ASP A 47 19.52 -8.57 0.55
N GLN A 48 20.24 -9.52 1.15
CA GLN A 48 19.84 -10.12 2.42
C GLN A 48 19.84 -9.11 3.57
N GLU A 49 20.84 -8.23 3.63
CA GLU A 49 20.91 -7.16 4.63
C GLU A 49 19.79 -6.13 4.43
N MET A 50 19.43 -5.83 3.17
CA MET A 50 18.33 -4.93 2.86
C MET A 50 16.97 -5.54 3.25
N ILE A 51 16.74 -6.82 2.96
CA ILE A 51 15.52 -7.55 3.32
C ILE A 51 15.37 -7.61 4.84
N GLU A 52 16.40 -8.03 5.55
CA GLU A 52 16.35 -8.14 7.02
C GLU A 52 16.25 -6.76 7.68
N GLY A 53 16.97 -5.77 7.15
CA GLY A 53 16.86 -4.37 7.60
C GLY A 53 15.44 -3.85 7.45
N GLY A 54 14.83 -4.02 6.27
CA GLY A 54 13.44 -3.62 6.01
C GLY A 54 12.46 -4.30 6.97
N ARG A 55 12.56 -5.63 7.12
CA ARG A 55 11.74 -6.38 8.09
C ARG A 55 11.92 -5.86 9.51
N SER A 56 13.16 -5.64 9.96
CA SER A 56 13.47 -5.13 11.30
C SER A 56 12.87 -3.74 11.55
N HIS A 57 12.98 -2.84 10.57
CA HIS A 57 12.41 -1.49 10.67
C HIS A 57 10.88 -1.52 10.73
N MET A 58 10.24 -2.36 9.92
CA MET A 58 8.79 -2.52 9.94
C MET A 58 8.30 -3.10 11.28
N LEU A 59 8.96 -4.15 11.78
CA LEU A 59 8.64 -4.75 13.08
C LEU A 59 8.83 -3.79 14.26
N LYS A 60 9.73 -2.80 14.15
CA LYS A 60 9.87 -1.72 15.14
C LYS A 60 8.82 -0.62 14.97
N ALA A 61 8.43 -0.32 13.73
CA ALA A 61 7.50 0.75 13.40
C ALA A 61 6.04 0.42 13.75
N ILE A 62 5.66 -0.85 13.66
CA ILE A 62 4.30 -1.34 13.89
C ILE A 62 3.84 -1.18 15.34
N PRO A 63 4.55 -1.70 16.38
CA PRO A 63 4.12 -1.58 17.77
C PRO A 63 3.86 -0.13 18.19
N ILE A 64 4.66 0.81 17.68
CA ILE A 64 4.49 2.25 17.96
C ILE A 64 3.11 2.75 17.50
N ARG A 65 2.60 2.24 16.38
CA ARG A 65 1.31 2.61 15.79
C ARG A 65 0.12 1.85 16.38
N LEU A 66 0.36 0.75 17.08
CA LEU A 66 -0.69 -0.04 17.75
C LEU A 66 -1.04 0.50 19.14
N ARG A 67 -0.25 1.44 19.67
CA ARG A 67 -0.50 2.08 20.97
C ARG A 67 -1.63 3.09 20.86
N ALA A 68 -2.79 2.74 21.42
CA ALA A 68 -3.93 3.63 21.55
C ALA A 68 -4.73 3.27 22.81
N ASP A 69 -5.46 4.24 23.36
CA ASP A 69 -6.40 4.03 24.46
C ASP A 69 -7.78 3.54 23.98
N VAL A 70 -7.88 3.23 22.69
CA VAL A 70 -9.09 2.78 21.98
C VAL A 70 -8.79 1.52 21.16
N PRO A 71 -9.81 0.77 20.73
CA PRO A 71 -9.64 -0.33 19.80
C PRO A 71 -8.94 0.10 18.50
N VAL A 72 -8.05 -0.75 18.00
CA VAL A 72 -7.33 -0.51 16.74
C VAL A 72 -7.69 -1.62 15.76
N GLY A 73 -7.99 -1.23 14.52
CA GLY A 73 -8.23 -2.16 13.41
C GLY A 73 -7.13 -2.09 12.37
N VAL A 74 -6.96 -3.18 11.62
CA VAL A 74 -6.08 -3.23 10.45
C VAL A 74 -6.92 -3.25 9.18
N TYR A 75 -6.58 -2.41 8.20
CA TYR A 75 -7.17 -2.52 6.87
C TYR A 75 -6.49 -3.63 6.08
N LEU A 76 -7.29 -4.53 5.50
CA LEU A 76 -6.82 -5.67 4.70
C LEU A 76 -7.46 -5.61 3.32
N SER A 77 -6.63 -5.51 2.28
CA SER A 77 -7.04 -5.61 0.87
C SER A 77 -6.39 -6.84 0.21
N GLY A 78 -6.68 -7.09 -1.06
CA GLY A 78 -6.04 -8.16 -1.83
C GLY A 78 -4.57 -7.87 -2.16
N GLY A 79 -4.10 -6.67 -1.85
CA GLY A 79 -2.73 -6.22 -2.10
C GLY A 79 -1.69 -6.80 -1.15
N ILE A 80 -0.44 -6.82 -1.61
CA ILE A 80 0.70 -7.32 -0.83
C ILE A 80 1.01 -6.43 0.37
N ASP A 81 0.88 -5.10 0.25
CA ASP A 81 1.25 -4.15 1.29
C ASP A 81 0.40 -4.34 2.56
N THR A 82 -0.92 -4.37 2.39
CA THR A 82 -1.87 -4.56 3.50
C THR A 82 -1.78 -5.98 4.07
N SER A 83 -1.52 -6.99 3.24
CA SER A 83 -1.26 -8.37 3.68
C SER A 83 0.00 -8.48 4.53
N ILE A 84 1.10 -7.80 4.15
CA ILE A 84 2.34 -7.73 4.93
C ILE A 84 2.07 -7.08 6.28
N ILE A 85 1.37 -5.93 6.30
CA ILE A 85 1.04 -5.24 7.55
C ILE A 85 0.18 -6.12 8.45
N ALA A 86 -0.88 -6.75 7.93
CA ALA A 86 -1.74 -7.63 8.70
C ALA A 86 -0.97 -8.83 9.27
N GLY A 87 -0.06 -9.42 8.49
CA GLY A 87 0.81 -10.51 8.95
C GLY A 87 1.77 -10.06 10.06
N MET A 88 2.45 -8.93 9.89
CA MET A 88 3.38 -8.39 10.88
C MET A 88 2.68 -7.96 12.17
N VAL A 89 1.51 -7.30 12.07
CA VAL A 89 0.68 -6.97 13.24
C VAL A 89 0.28 -8.25 13.97
N THR A 90 -0.19 -9.26 13.24
CA THR A 90 -0.58 -10.55 13.83
C THR A 90 0.59 -11.23 14.55
N HIS A 91 1.77 -11.25 13.93
CA HIS A 91 3.00 -11.80 14.53
C HIS A 91 3.36 -11.07 15.84
N VAL A 92 3.43 -9.74 15.79
CA VAL A 92 3.79 -8.90 16.94
C VAL A 92 2.80 -9.04 18.09
N VAL A 93 1.50 -9.08 17.78
CA VAL A 93 0.44 -9.12 18.81
C VAL A 93 0.21 -10.53 19.37
N LYS A 94 0.24 -11.57 18.52
CA LYS A 94 -0.02 -12.95 18.96
C LYS A 94 1.25 -13.62 19.51
N GLU A 95 2.39 -13.47 18.87
CA GLU A 95 3.62 -14.18 19.24
C GLU A 95 4.48 -13.39 20.23
N GLN A 96 4.59 -12.06 20.07
CA GLN A 96 5.43 -11.23 20.96
C GLN A 96 4.63 -10.64 22.13
N GLY A 97 3.30 -10.76 22.11
CA GLY A 97 2.43 -10.31 23.21
C GLY A 97 2.30 -8.79 23.34
N GLU A 98 2.61 -8.04 22.28
CA GLU A 98 2.41 -6.59 22.27
C GLU A 98 0.93 -6.22 22.36
N ARG A 99 0.65 -5.09 23.03
CA ARG A 99 -0.71 -4.61 23.22
C ARG A 99 -1.21 -3.87 21.99
N MET A 100 -2.40 -4.24 21.51
CA MET A 100 -3.12 -3.57 20.42
C MET A 100 -4.29 -2.78 21.00
N GLY A 101 -4.16 -1.45 21.03
CA GLY A 101 -5.19 -0.58 21.56
C GLY A 101 -5.54 -0.88 23.03
N ASN A 102 -6.83 -0.85 23.35
CA ASN A 102 -7.37 -1.20 24.66
C ASN A 102 -8.20 -2.52 24.68
N GLU A 103 -8.14 -3.33 23.61
CA GLU A 103 -8.96 -4.52 23.47
C GLU A 103 -8.51 -5.67 24.38
N ASN A 104 -9.45 -6.59 24.68
CA ASN A 104 -9.20 -7.79 25.48
C ASN A 104 -8.31 -8.79 24.72
N GLU A 105 -7.44 -9.50 25.45
CA GLU A 105 -6.42 -10.41 24.91
C GLU A 105 -6.93 -11.61 24.08
N ILE A 106 -8.25 -11.86 24.05
CA ILE A 106 -8.87 -13.07 23.46
C ILE A 106 -9.11 -12.90 21.95
N GLU A 107 -9.30 -11.67 21.45
CA GLU A 107 -9.57 -11.37 20.02
C GLU A 107 -8.60 -10.29 19.49
N ARG A 108 -7.28 -10.54 19.58
CA ARG A 108 -6.29 -9.46 19.54
C ARG A 108 -6.15 -8.66 18.23
N VAL A 109 -6.70 -9.14 17.11
CA VAL A 109 -6.55 -8.44 15.81
C VAL A 109 -7.86 -8.50 15.03
N SER A 110 -8.42 -7.32 14.78
CA SER A 110 -9.57 -7.11 13.90
C SER A 110 -9.13 -6.50 12.56
N CYS A 111 -9.46 -7.17 11.46
CA CYS A 111 -9.22 -6.75 10.10
C CYS A 111 -10.51 -6.27 9.42
N PHE A 112 -10.41 -5.18 8.66
CA PHE A 112 -11.51 -4.57 7.93
C PHE A 112 -11.18 -4.49 6.44
N SER A 113 -12.16 -4.76 5.60
CA SER A 113 -12.02 -4.71 4.14
C SER A 113 -13.28 -4.16 3.48
N ILE A 114 -13.11 -3.68 2.26
CA ILE A 114 -14.20 -3.30 1.36
C ILE A 114 -14.32 -4.40 0.31
N ALA A 115 -15.56 -4.79 0.00
CA ALA A 115 -15.87 -5.73 -1.07
C ALA A 115 -16.83 -5.11 -2.05
N PHE A 116 -16.70 -5.50 -3.30
CA PHE A 116 -17.57 -5.08 -4.40
C PHE A 116 -18.40 -6.27 -4.87
N ASP A 117 -19.32 -6.02 -5.82
CA ASP A 117 -20.03 -7.10 -6.50
C ASP A 117 -19.03 -8.04 -7.19
N GLU A 118 -19.23 -9.35 -7.10
CA GLU A 118 -18.29 -10.36 -7.61
C GLU A 118 -18.04 -10.19 -9.13
N ASP A 119 -19.05 -9.76 -9.87
CA ASP A 119 -18.99 -9.54 -11.32
C ASP A 119 -18.33 -8.21 -11.72
N SER A 120 -17.96 -7.36 -10.74
CA SER A 120 -17.40 -6.02 -11.02
C SER A 120 -15.97 -6.06 -11.58
N GLY A 121 -15.25 -7.16 -11.39
CA GLY A 121 -13.82 -7.26 -11.71
C GLY A 121 -12.89 -6.52 -10.73
N PHE A 122 -13.44 -5.82 -9.74
CA PHE A 122 -12.69 -5.09 -8.71
C PHE A 122 -12.80 -5.76 -7.32
N ASP A 123 -13.56 -6.85 -7.19
CA ASP A 123 -13.72 -7.52 -5.91
C ASP A 123 -12.48 -8.35 -5.53
N GLU A 124 -11.78 -7.89 -4.50
CA GLU A 124 -10.62 -8.58 -3.92
C GLU A 124 -11.01 -9.49 -2.74
N SER A 125 -12.30 -9.72 -2.53
CA SER A 125 -12.78 -10.39 -1.32
C SER A 125 -12.27 -11.83 -1.19
N ALA A 126 -12.06 -12.54 -2.30
CA ALA A 126 -11.50 -13.89 -2.30
C ALA A 126 -10.05 -13.93 -1.79
N ILE A 127 -9.23 -12.91 -2.08
CA ILE A 127 -7.85 -12.85 -1.61
C ILE A 127 -7.83 -12.47 -0.13
N THR A 128 -8.56 -11.43 0.24
CA THR A 128 -8.65 -10.95 1.63
C THR A 128 -9.18 -12.00 2.59
N ASN A 129 -10.22 -12.76 2.20
CA ASN A 129 -10.74 -13.88 2.99
C ASN A 129 -9.65 -14.92 3.28
N ARG A 130 -8.94 -15.37 2.24
CA ARG A 130 -7.85 -16.36 2.40
C ARG A 130 -6.75 -15.84 3.32
N THR A 131 -6.38 -14.57 3.21
CA THR A 131 -5.38 -13.96 4.09
C THR A 131 -5.88 -13.89 5.53
N ALA A 132 -7.13 -13.49 5.76
CA ALA A 132 -7.71 -13.43 7.10
C ALA A 132 -7.80 -14.81 7.75
N ASP A 133 -8.24 -15.83 7.00
CA ASP A 133 -8.31 -17.22 7.45
C ASP A 133 -6.92 -17.75 7.80
N HIS A 134 -5.92 -17.47 6.95
CA HIS A 134 -4.54 -17.87 7.19
C HIS A 134 -3.96 -17.26 8.48
N LEU A 135 -4.29 -15.99 8.75
CA LEU A 135 -3.84 -15.29 9.97
C LEU A 135 -4.69 -15.63 11.20
N GLY A 136 -5.86 -16.26 11.01
CA GLY A 136 -6.82 -16.55 12.08
C GLY A 136 -7.27 -15.30 12.82
N VAL A 137 -7.60 -14.23 12.08
CA VAL A 137 -8.00 -12.92 12.63
C VAL A 137 -9.48 -12.67 12.46
N LYS A 138 -10.05 -11.79 13.28
CA LYS A 138 -11.44 -11.38 13.13
C LYS A 138 -11.55 -10.52 11.88
N TYR A 139 -12.48 -10.85 10.99
CA TYR A 139 -12.57 -10.20 9.69
C TYR A 139 -13.95 -9.61 9.45
N TYR A 140 -13.97 -8.32 9.12
CA TYR A 140 -15.18 -7.58 8.80
C TYR A 140 -15.10 -7.05 7.38
N LYS A 141 -16.16 -7.28 6.62
CA LYS A 141 -16.26 -6.90 5.23
C LYS A 141 -17.42 -5.95 5.03
N LYS A 142 -17.16 -4.75 4.48
CA LYS A 142 -18.19 -3.81 4.07
C LYS A 142 -18.42 -3.96 2.57
N HIS A 143 -19.60 -4.41 2.19
CA HIS A 143 -20.02 -4.41 0.80
C HIS A 143 -20.31 -2.97 0.33
N MET A 144 -19.68 -2.57 -0.77
CA MET A 144 -19.80 -1.26 -1.41
C MET A 144 -20.23 -1.47 -2.87
N ASN A 145 -21.53 -1.35 -3.13
CA ASN A 145 -22.05 -1.32 -4.49
C ASN A 145 -22.08 0.12 -5.04
N GLU A 146 -22.48 0.28 -6.29
CA GLU A 146 -22.56 1.60 -6.95
C GLU A 146 -23.45 2.59 -6.19
N ALA A 147 -24.60 2.13 -5.69
CA ALA A 147 -25.53 2.98 -4.93
C ALA A 147 -24.91 3.48 -3.61
N GLU A 148 -24.22 2.59 -2.88
CA GLU A 148 -23.52 2.94 -1.64
C GLU A 148 -22.36 3.92 -1.89
N LEU A 149 -21.66 3.78 -3.02
CA LEU A 149 -20.59 4.68 -3.43
C LEU A 149 -21.13 6.05 -3.83
N ALA A 150 -22.18 6.10 -4.66
CA ALA A 150 -22.83 7.33 -5.08
C ALA A 150 -23.39 8.12 -3.89
N ALA A 151 -24.02 7.44 -2.93
CA ALA A 151 -24.57 8.05 -1.73
C ALA A 151 -23.52 8.71 -0.81
N ARG A 152 -22.25 8.31 -0.93
CA ARG A 152 -21.14 8.80 -0.08
C ARG A 152 -20.12 9.64 -0.83
N PHE A 153 -20.30 9.83 -2.13
CA PHE A 153 -19.33 10.51 -2.99
C PHE A 153 -19.11 11.98 -2.58
N GLU A 154 -20.19 12.69 -2.25
CA GLU A 154 -20.13 14.07 -1.76
C GLU A 154 -19.33 14.16 -0.46
N ASP A 155 -19.68 13.34 0.54
CA ASP A 155 -18.99 13.30 1.83
C ASP A 155 -17.50 12.94 1.67
N ALA A 156 -17.19 11.92 0.86
CA ALA A 156 -15.81 11.52 0.60
C ALA A 156 -15.00 12.66 -0.03
N THR A 157 -15.57 13.34 -1.02
CA THR A 157 -14.93 14.49 -1.69
C THR A 157 -14.72 15.65 -0.71
N TRP A 158 -15.74 15.95 0.11
CA TRP A 158 -15.68 16.98 1.13
C TRP A 158 -14.57 16.72 2.17
N HIS A 159 -14.45 15.47 2.64
CA HIS A 159 -13.45 15.08 3.62
C HIS A 159 -12.03 15.03 3.04
N CYS A 160 -11.86 14.59 1.80
CA CYS A 160 -10.55 14.52 1.14
C CYS A 160 -9.96 15.91 0.87
N LYS A 161 -10.80 16.95 0.69
CA LYS A 161 -10.39 18.33 0.37
C LYS A 161 -9.37 18.43 -0.78
N HIS A 162 -9.34 17.41 -1.64
CA HIS A 162 -8.43 17.32 -2.76
C HIS A 162 -9.27 17.37 -4.04
N HIS A 163 -8.95 18.29 -4.93
CA HIS A 163 -9.52 18.32 -6.26
C HIS A 163 -8.92 17.15 -7.03
N ASN A 164 -9.63 16.01 -7.13
CA ASN A 164 -9.11 14.83 -7.82
C ASN A 164 -9.04 15.13 -9.34
N PRO A 165 -7.84 15.28 -9.95
CA PRO A 165 -7.74 15.61 -11.36
C PRO A 165 -7.99 14.39 -12.26
N ASP A 166 -7.84 13.17 -11.73
CA ASP A 166 -8.06 11.90 -12.43
C ASP A 166 -9.45 11.33 -12.12
N LEU A 167 -10.49 11.98 -12.67
CA LEU A 167 -11.86 11.44 -12.72
C LEU A 167 -12.27 11.04 -14.16
N ASN A 168 -11.30 10.83 -15.05
CA ASN A 168 -11.53 10.44 -16.45
C ASN A 168 -10.72 9.20 -16.82
#